data_AF-A0A7Y4VA85-F1
#
_entry.id   AF-A0A7Y4VA85-F1
#
_cell.length_a   1.000
_cell.length_b   1.000
_cell.length_c   1.000
_cell.angle_alpha   90.00
_cell.angle_beta   90.00
_cell.angle_gamma   90.00
#
_symmetry.space_group_name_H-M   'P 1'
#
loop_
_entity.id
_entity.type
_entity.pdbx_description
1 polymer ?
#
loop_
_entity_poly.entity_id
_entity_poly.type
_entity_poly.pdbx_seq_one_letter_code
_entity_poly.pdbx_strand_id
1 'polypeptide(L)'
;MALPVYTAVCTHKALIAREVYEMRFTKPAGFMFKAGQFILFDVPLLEKPDDIQTRALSIASTPDESELLFVVKLQEGGRMSRWIEESLQEGSSVTFKGPFGNFTLKPSSGAAAPPSPVSTGEGTNSGSLLFIATGAGLAPFRPMVLEAAQKFPGRRIDILFGVRSEEDLFWIEWLEETSKKSGNVFSHIALSQGSPSWTGHRGRVQTVAPQVVQNDFTGKSRYVCGNPDMTT
;
A
#
# COMPACT_ATOMS: atom_id res chain seq x y z
N MET A 1 10.63 11.76 25.12
CA MET A 1 10.91 10.32 25.26
C MET A 1 11.56 9.87 23.95
N ALA A 2 12.71 9.18 23.98
CA ALA A 2 13.35 8.69 22.76
C ALA A 2 12.45 7.63 22.10
N LEU A 3 12.33 7.69 20.78
CA LEU A 3 11.56 6.70 20.02
C LEU A 3 12.25 5.33 20.12
N PRO A 4 11.49 4.24 20.34
CA PRO A 4 12.07 2.91 20.41
C PRO A 4 12.75 2.56 19.09
N VAL A 5 13.94 1.99 19.20
CA VAL A 5 14.76 1.48 18.10
C VAL A 5 14.64 -0.03 18.10
N TYR A 6 14.41 -0.61 16.94
CA TYR A 6 14.28 -2.05 16.75
C TYR A 6 15.31 -2.58 15.77
N THR A 7 15.63 -3.86 15.93
CA THR A 7 16.46 -4.61 14.99
C THR A 7 15.63 -5.74 14.40
N ALA A 8 15.77 -5.96 13.10
CA ALA A 8 15.15 -7.08 12.40
C ALA A 8 16.13 -7.71 11.42
N VAL A 9 15.93 -8.99 11.11
CA VAL A 9 16.73 -9.73 10.15
C VAL A 9 15.95 -9.83 8.83
N CYS A 10 16.59 -9.53 7.71
CA CYS A 10 16.04 -9.74 6.38
C CYS A 10 15.86 -11.25 6.15
N THR A 11 14.62 -11.70 6.01
CA THR A 11 14.28 -13.11 5.80
C THR A 11 13.99 -13.42 4.34
N HIS A 12 13.63 -12.41 3.54
CA HIS A 12 13.41 -12.54 2.12
C HIS A 12 13.68 -11.24 1.38
N LYS A 13 14.23 -11.34 0.16
CA LYS A 13 14.38 -10.23 -0.77
C LYS A 13 14.24 -10.72 -2.21
N ALA A 14 13.28 -10.18 -2.96
CA ALA A 14 13.07 -10.53 -4.36
C ALA A 14 12.69 -9.33 -5.22
N LEU A 15 13.19 -9.29 -6.46
CA LEU A 15 12.70 -8.37 -7.49
C LEU A 15 11.40 -8.95 -8.07
N ILE A 16 10.27 -8.26 -7.82
CA ILE A 16 8.93 -8.75 -8.16
C ILE A 16 8.32 -8.07 -9.40
N ALA A 17 8.87 -6.93 -9.81
CA ALA A 17 8.54 -6.21 -11.03
C ALA A 17 9.71 -5.29 -11.39
N ARG A 18 9.63 -4.58 -12.52
CA ARG A 18 10.69 -3.65 -12.96
C ARG A 18 11.03 -2.63 -11.88
N GLU A 19 12.24 -2.76 -11.33
CA GLU A 19 12.79 -1.93 -10.25
C GLU A 19 11.96 -1.98 -8.95
N VAL A 20 11.15 -3.01 -8.73
CA VAL A 20 10.34 -3.15 -7.51
C VAL A 20 10.80 -4.36 -6.73
N TYR A 21 11.25 -4.14 -5.50
CA TYR A 21 11.62 -5.20 -4.57
C TYR A 21 10.54 -5.46 -3.52
N GLU A 22 10.24 -6.73 -3.29
CA GLU A 22 9.60 -7.22 -2.06
C GLU A 22 10.70 -7.59 -1.06
N MET A 23 10.51 -7.17 0.19
CA MET A 23 11.42 -7.52 1.29
C MET A 23 10.63 -7.95 2.51
N ARG A 24 11.08 -9.01 3.18
CA ARG A 24 10.52 -9.48 4.46
C ARG A 24 11.56 -9.45 5.53
N PHE A 25 11.12 -9.12 6.74
CA PHE A 25 11.97 -9.06 7.91
C PHE A 25 11.28 -9.71 9.11
N THR A 26 12.07 -10.27 10.02
CA THR A 26 11.57 -10.74 11.31
C THR A 26 10.83 -9.62 12.03
N LYS A 27 9.65 -9.88 12.58
CA LYS A 27 8.93 -8.91 13.40
C LYS A 27 9.47 -8.93 14.85
N PRO A 28 9.96 -7.80 15.38
CA PRO A 28 10.45 -7.77 16.77
C PRO A 28 9.32 -8.10 17.77
N ALA A 29 9.67 -8.77 18.87
CA ALA A 29 8.73 -9.09 19.92
C ALA A 29 8.08 -7.82 20.49
N GLY A 30 6.75 -7.82 20.62
CA GLY A 30 6.00 -6.66 21.11
C GLY A 30 5.89 -5.49 20.13
N PHE A 31 6.40 -5.60 18.91
CA PHE A 31 6.22 -4.56 17.89
C PHE A 31 4.78 -4.53 17.39
N MET A 32 4.01 -3.55 17.87
CA MET A 32 2.61 -3.33 17.51
C MET A 32 2.50 -2.14 16.55
N PHE A 33 1.68 -2.28 15.51
CA PHE A 33 1.38 -1.22 14.54
C PHE A 33 -0.05 -1.35 14.02
N LYS A 34 -0.55 -0.32 13.35
CA LYS A 34 -1.85 -0.32 12.64
C LYS A 34 -1.64 -0.38 11.14
N ALA A 35 -2.57 -1.02 10.42
CA ALA A 35 -2.54 -1.06 8.96
C ALA A 35 -2.42 0.35 8.36
N GLY A 36 -1.44 0.52 7.47
CA GLY A 36 -1.11 1.80 6.83
C GLY A 36 -0.01 2.62 7.47
N GLN A 37 0.48 2.21 8.64
CA GLN A 37 1.66 2.83 9.24
C GLN A 37 2.96 2.45 8.52
N PHE A 38 4.01 3.21 8.79
CA PHE A 38 5.34 3.02 8.20
C PHE A 38 6.41 2.95 9.28
N ILE A 39 7.61 2.50 8.91
CA ILE A 39 8.82 2.57 9.73
C ILE A 39 9.89 3.40 9.04
N LEU A 40 10.85 3.90 9.82
CA LEU A 40 12.05 4.55 9.33
C LEU A 40 13.21 3.56 9.39
N PHE A 41 13.62 3.00 8.25
CA PHE A 41 14.83 2.20 8.14
C PHE A 41 16.06 3.09 8.25
N ASP A 42 17.04 2.65 9.03
CA ASP A 42 18.37 3.23 9.04
C ASP A 42 19.13 2.68 7.82
N VAL A 43 19.46 3.56 6.86
CA VAL A 43 20.11 3.23 5.60
C VAL A 43 21.52 3.84 5.58
N PRO A 44 22.58 3.01 5.70
CA PRO A 44 23.96 3.50 5.66
C PRO A 44 24.34 3.95 4.23
N LEU A 45 25.26 4.91 4.14
CA LEU A 45 25.95 5.22 2.89
C LEU A 45 26.99 4.12 2.61
N LEU A 46 26.99 3.54 1.42
CA LEU A 46 27.85 2.41 1.07
C LEU A 46 29.34 2.72 1.25
N GLU A 47 29.75 3.91 0.81
CA GLU A 47 31.14 4.38 0.87
C GLU A 47 31.55 4.83 2.28
N LYS A 48 30.58 5.09 3.18
CA LYS A 48 30.81 5.52 4.55
C LYS A 48 29.72 4.96 5.48
N PRO A 49 29.84 3.70 5.93
CA PRO A 49 28.76 3.01 6.66
C PRO A 49 28.26 3.70 7.93
N ASP A 50 29.10 4.51 8.58
CA ASP A 50 28.73 5.30 9.76
C ASP A 50 27.82 6.52 9.43
N ASP A 51 27.73 6.93 8.16
CA ASP A 51 26.75 7.94 7.70
C ASP A 51 25.41 7.26 7.43
N ILE A 52 24.54 7.30 8.44
CA ILE A 52 23.20 6.72 8.40
C ILE A 52 22.16 7.80 8.07
N GLN A 53 21.33 7.53 7.07
CA GLN A 53 20.11 8.30 6.83
C GLN A 53 18.88 7.44 6.99
N THR A 54 17.79 8.03 7.47
CA THR A 54 16.52 7.29 7.58
C THR A 54 15.72 7.34 6.28
N ARG A 55 15.02 6.25 5.95
CA ARG A 55 14.03 6.20 4.87
C ARG A 55 12.73 5.57 5.34
N ALA A 56 11.62 6.22 5.02
CA ALA A 56 10.30 5.75 5.35
C ALA A 56 9.84 4.66 4.38
N LEU A 57 9.42 3.50 4.91
CA LEU A 57 8.71 2.48 4.15
C LEU A 57 7.42 2.06 4.86
N SER A 58 6.32 2.10 4.14
CA SER A 58 5.01 1.62 4.59
C SER A 58 5.04 0.12 4.83
N ILE A 59 4.51 -0.31 5.98
CA ILE A 59 4.37 -1.73 6.29
C ILE A 59 3.24 -2.30 5.44
N ALA A 60 3.54 -3.34 4.67
CA ALA A 60 2.59 -4.01 3.78
C ALA A 60 2.04 -5.34 4.33
N SER A 61 2.56 -5.81 5.47
CA SER A 61 1.96 -6.91 6.21
C SER A 61 0.86 -6.43 7.15
N THR A 62 -0.09 -7.33 7.45
CA THR A 62 -1.10 -7.08 8.49
C THR A 62 -0.45 -7.07 9.87
N PRO A 63 -1.07 -6.40 10.86
CA PRO A 63 -0.59 -6.44 12.24
C PRO A 63 -0.48 -7.84 12.85
N ASP A 64 -1.11 -8.86 12.28
CA ASP A 64 -1.11 -10.24 12.79
C ASP A 64 -0.12 -11.16 12.06
N GLU A 65 0.41 -10.74 10.91
CA GLU A 65 1.47 -11.49 10.22
C GLU A 65 2.76 -11.51 11.07
N SER A 66 3.45 -12.65 11.05
CA SER A 66 4.67 -12.93 11.83
C SER A 66 5.90 -12.18 11.34
N GLU A 67 5.85 -11.66 10.12
CA GLU A 67 6.93 -10.92 9.48
C GLU A 67 6.46 -9.53 9.05
N LEU A 68 7.41 -8.60 8.98
CA LEU A 68 7.21 -7.29 8.39
C LEU A 68 7.49 -7.37 6.89
N LEU A 69 6.48 -7.07 6.07
CA LEU A 69 6.56 -7.06 4.61
C LEU A 69 6.67 -5.62 4.11
N PHE A 70 7.54 -5.37 3.12
CA PHE A 70 7.73 -4.08 2.50
C PHE A 70 7.86 -4.21 0.98
N VAL A 71 7.40 -3.17 0.27
CA VAL A 71 7.64 -3.01 -1.17
C VAL A 71 8.26 -1.65 -1.42
N VAL A 72 9.31 -1.64 -2.25
CA VAL A 72 10.07 -0.45 -2.59
C VAL A 72 10.34 -0.42 -4.09
N LYS A 73 10.05 0.72 -4.72
CA LYS A 73 10.51 0.98 -6.08
C LYS A 73 11.85 1.70 -6.01
N LEU A 74 12.85 1.15 -6.70
CA LEU A 74 14.19 1.71 -6.76
C LEU A 74 14.19 3.02 -7.54
N GLN A 75 15.08 3.90 -7.12
CA GLN A 75 15.45 5.14 -7.80
C GLN A 75 16.94 5.09 -8.14
N GLU A 76 17.29 5.33 -9.40
CA GLU A 76 18.67 5.34 -9.88
C GLU A 76 19.55 6.26 -9.01
N GLY A 77 20.70 5.76 -8.57
CA GLY A 77 21.63 6.49 -7.69
C GLY A 77 21.11 6.76 -6.27
N GLY A 78 19.87 6.38 -5.95
CA GLY A 78 19.27 6.60 -4.64
C GLY A 78 19.98 5.79 -3.55
N ARG A 79 20.29 6.42 -2.41
CA ARG A 79 21.00 5.78 -1.28
C ARG A 79 20.36 4.45 -0.86
N MET A 80 19.04 4.43 -0.71
CA MET A 80 18.31 3.20 -0.35
C MET A 80 18.33 2.17 -1.47
N SER A 81 18.21 2.61 -2.72
CA SER A 81 18.24 1.69 -3.87
C SER A 81 19.56 0.96 -3.96
N ARG A 82 20.66 1.72 -3.90
CA ARG A 82 22.03 1.18 -3.89
C ARG A 82 22.25 0.27 -2.69
N TRP A 83 21.83 0.67 -1.49
CA TRP A 83 21.94 -0.17 -0.31
C TRP A 83 21.15 -1.48 -0.45
N ILE A 84 19.93 -1.43 -0.98
CA ILE A 84 19.13 -2.64 -1.25
C ILE A 84 19.88 -3.54 -2.22
N GLU A 85 20.33 -3.04 -3.37
CA GLU A 85 20.93 -3.86 -4.41
C GLU A 85 22.31 -4.41 -4.04
N GLU A 86 23.17 -3.58 -3.45
CA GLU A 86 24.60 -3.85 -3.29
C GLU A 86 24.95 -4.43 -1.91
N SER A 87 24.10 -4.30 -0.89
CA SER A 87 24.46 -4.67 0.49
C SER A 87 23.41 -5.46 1.25
N LEU A 88 22.12 -5.14 1.09
CA LEU A 88 21.06 -5.87 1.76
C LEU A 88 20.86 -7.25 1.14
N GLN A 89 20.98 -8.28 1.95
CA GLN A 89 20.80 -9.68 1.58
C GLN A 89 20.05 -10.44 2.68
N GLU A 90 19.48 -11.59 2.36
CA GLU A 90 18.87 -12.46 3.38
C GLU A 90 19.90 -12.78 4.49
N GLY A 91 19.46 -12.76 5.74
CA GLY A 91 20.30 -12.84 6.93
C GLY A 91 20.86 -11.49 7.43
N SER A 92 20.73 -10.41 6.66
CA SER A 92 21.21 -9.07 7.07
C SER A 92 20.41 -8.53 8.25
N SER A 93 21.11 -8.05 9.29
CA SER A 93 20.51 -7.34 10.41
C SER A 93 20.36 -5.86 10.09
N VAL A 94 19.15 -5.33 10.24
CA VAL A 94 18.80 -3.94 9.92
C VAL A 94 18.14 -3.26 11.12
N THR A 95 18.40 -1.98 11.28
CA THR A 95 17.81 -1.16 12.34
C THR A 95 16.70 -0.28 11.79
N PHE A 96 15.63 -0.11 12.55
CA PHE A 96 14.57 0.81 12.20
C PHE A 96 13.93 1.46 13.44
N LYS A 97 13.17 2.53 13.20
CA LYS A 97 12.36 3.24 14.19
C LYS A 97 10.89 3.19 13.78
N GLY A 98 9.97 3.14 14.75
CA GLY A 98 8.53 3.20 14.47
C GLY A 98 7.67 2.40 15.44
N PRO A 99 6.40 2.12 15.08
CA PRO A 99 5.73 2.57 13.86
C PRO A 99 5.43 4.08 13.87
N PHE A 100 5.21 4.65 12.69
CA PHE A 100 4.83 6.05 12.48
C PHE A 100 3.64 6.17 11.52
N GLY A 101 3.06 7.37 11.48
CA GLY A 101 2.02 7.73 10.53
C GLY A 101 0.60 7.57 11.06
N ASN A 102 -0.28 8.42 10.55
CA ASN A 102 -1.71 8.45 10.87
C ASN A 102 -2.59 8.03 9.68
N PHE A 103 -1.97 7.61 8.57
CA PHE A 103 -2.63 7.09 7.38
C PHE A 103 -3.13 5.69 7.68
N THR A 104 -4.24 5.61 8.40
CA THR A 104 -4.88 4.39 8.89
C THR A 104 -6.35 4.44 8.55
N LEU A 105 -7.00 3.28 8.51
CA LEU A 105 -8.45 3.23 8.32
C LEU A 105 -9.15 4.08 9.37
N LYS A 106 -9.94 5.06 8.93
CA LYS A 106 -10.80 5.81 9.84
C LYS A 106 -11.96 4.92 10.28
N PRO A 107 -12.28 4.88 11.58
CA PRO A 107 -13.55 4.30 12.03
C PRO A 107 -14.67 4.93 11.22
N SER A 108 -15.58 4.13 10.69
CA SER A 108 -16.79 4.68 10.07
C SER A 108 -17.52 5.46 11.17
N SER A 109 -17.44 6.79 11.13
CA SER A 109 -18.41 7.59 11.84
C SER A 109 -19.75 7.23 11.22
N GLY A 110 -20.66 6.63 11.98
CA GLY A 110 -22.09 6.62 11.66
C GLY A 110 -22.70 8.03 11.63
N ALA A 111 -21.89 9.07 11.41
CA ALA A 111 -22.34 10.43 11.17
C ALA A 111 -22.77 10.51 9.71
N ALA A 112 -24.08 10.39 9.54
CA ALA A 112 -24.83 11.08 8.50
C ALA A 112 -24.03 12.26 7.92
N ALA A 113 -23.60 12.14 6.66
CA ALA A 113 -23.74 13.29 5.78
C ALA A 113 -25.21 13.73 5.91
N PRO A 114 -25.53 15.04 5.98
CA PRO A 114 -26.92 15.48 6.01
C PRO A 114 -27.66 14.75 4.89
N PRO A 115 -28.87 14.21 5.15
CA PRO A 115 -29.60 13.46 4.15
C PRO A 115 -29.69 14.32 2.90
N SER A 116 -29.03 13.90 1.82
CA SER A 116 -29.40 14.37 0.50
C SER A 116 -30.86 13.96 0.33
N PRO A 117 -31.79 14.86 -0.07
CA PRO A 117 -33.24 14.63 0.03
C PRO A 117 -33.80 13.58 -0.96
N VAL A 118 -32.98 12.64 -1.42
CA VAL A 118 -33.37 11.58 -2.37
C VAL A 118 -32.79 10.24 -1.92
N SER A 119 -33.18 9.76 -0.74
CA SER A 119 -32.95 8.37 -0.34
C SER A 119 -34.23 7.81 0.28
N THR A 120 -35.15 7.37 -0.59
CA THR A 120 -36.21 6.44 -0.24
C THR A 120 -35.66 5.02 -0.40
N GLY A 121 -35.13 4.46 0.68
CA GLY A 121 -34.68 3.07 0.73
C GLY A 121 -33.92 2.76 2.00
N GLU A 122 -34.51 1.94 2.87
CA GLU A 122 -33.92 1.45 4.11
C GLU A 122 -32.62 0.67 3.83
N GLY A 123 -31.50 1.13 4.40
CA GLY A 123 -30.22 0.44 4.34
C GLY A 123 -29.12 1.29 4.96
N THR A 124 -28.50 0.79 6.02
CA THR A 124 -27.44 1.43 6.82
C THR A 124 -26.34 2.07 5.95
N ASN A 125 -26.20 3.41 6.01
CA ASN A 125 -25.20 4.20 5.28
C ASN A 125 -23.76 3.98 5.80
N SER A 126 -23.20 2.79 5.57
CA SER A 126 -21.76 2.51 5.71
C SER A 126 -21.08 2.75 4.36
N GLY A 127 -20.87 4.01 3.99
CA GLY A 127 -20.39 4.42 2.65
C GLY A 127 -19.10 3.69 2.20
N SER A 128 -18.86 3.48 0.91
CA SER A 128 -17.80 2.59 0.40
C SER A 128 -16.36 3.09 0.64
N LEU A 129 -15.39 2.21 0.41
CA LEU A 129 -13.95 2.53 0.42
C LEU A 129 -13.40 2.56 -1.01
N LEU A 130 -12.60 3.58 -1.32
CA LEU A 130 -11.86 3.67 -2.57
C LEU A 130 -10.37 3.87 -2.26
N PHE A 131 -9.55 2.89 -2.63
CA PHE A 131 -8.09 2.91 -2.54
C PHE A 131 -7.50 3.19 -3.93
N ILE A 132 -6.69 4.23 -4.07
CA ILE A 132 -6.07 4.63 -5.34
C ILE A 132 -4.55 4.60 -5.15
N ALA A 133 -3.91 3.61 -5.76
CA ALA A 133 -2.48 3.37 -5.65
C ALA A 133 -1.76 3.60 -6.99
N THR A 134 -0.52 4.10 -6.92
CA THR A 134 0.44 3.92 -8.02
C THR A 134 1.76 3.33 -7.55
N GLY A 135 2.30 2.38 -8.32
CA GLY A 135 3.55 1.67 -8.00
C GLY A 135 3.58 1.13 -6.56
N ALA A 136 4.69 1.34 -5.85
CA ALA A 136 4.86 0.91 -4.45
C ALA A 136 3.85 1.53 -3.46
N GLY A 137 3.05 2.53 -3.88
CA GLY A 137 1.93 3.05 -3.10
C GLY A 137 0.82 2.04 -2.81
N LEU A 138 0.84 0.86 -3.45
CA LEU A 138 -0.04 -0.27 -3.10
C LEU A 138 0.31 -0.89 -1.73
N ALA A 139 1.56 -0.78 -1.28
CA ALA A 139 2.06 -1.37 -0.04
C ALA A 139 1.18 -1.11 1.20
N PRO A 140 0.87 0.15 1.59
CA PRO A 140 0.03 0.42 2.76
C PRO A 140 -1.40 -0.07 2.61
N PHE A 141 -1.88 -0.31 1.38
CA PHE A 141 -3.27 -0.73 1.14
C PHE A 141 -3.48 -2.21 1.33
N ARG A 142 -2.48 -3.07 1.11
CA ARG A 142 -2.61 -4.51 1.37
C ARG A 142 -3.18 -4.80 2.77
N PRO A 143 -2.56 -4.32 3.87
CA PRO A 143 -3.09 -4.61 5.20
C PRO A 143 -4.41 -3.87 5.49
N MET A 144 -4.60 -2.67 4.95
CA MET A 144 -5.86 -1.92 5.14
C MET A 144 -7.04 -2.62 4.47
N VAL A 145 -6.87 -3.13 3.25
CA VAL A 145 -7.91 -3.83 2.50
C VAL A 145 -8.27 -5.13 3.22
N LEU A 146 -7.27 -5.91 3.64
CA LEU A 146 -7.51 -7.16 4.37
C LEU A 146 -8.25 -6.90 5.70
N GLU A 147 -7.84 -5.89 6.46
CA GLU A 147 -8.54 -5.49 7.69
C GLU A 147 -9.98 -5.03 7.39
N ALA A 148 -10.17 -4.18 6.38
CA ALA A 148 -11.48 -3.63 6.04
C ALA A 148 -12.45 -4.69 5.50
N ALA A 149 -11.97 -5.62 4.67
CA ALA A 149 -12.78 -6.71 4.11
C ALA A 149 -13.33 -7.61 5.22
N GLN A 150 -12.51 -7.92 6.22
CA GLN A 150 -12.91 -8.73 7.37
C GLN A 150 -13.84 -7.97 8.32
N LYS A 151 -13.51 -6.72 8.64
CA LYS A 151 -14.25 -5.92 9.63
C LYS A 151 -15.59 -5.42 9.11
N PHE A 152 -15.71 -5.19 7.80
CA PHE A 152 -16.89 -4.61 7.16
C PHE A 152 -17.33 -5.43 5.94
N PRO A 153 -17.78 -6.68 6.11
CA PRO A 153 -18.09 -7.58 4.99
C PRO A 153 -19.21 -7.06 4.06
N GLY A 154 -20.09 -6.16 4.55
CA GLY A 154 -21.13 -5.51 3.73
C GLY A 154 -20.69 -4.23 3.04
N ARG A 155 -19.47 -3.75 3.28
CA ARG A 155 -18.96 -2.48 2.73
C ARG A 155 -18.18 -2.75 1.45
N ARG A 156 -18.58 -2.13 0.34
CA ARG A 156 -17.83 -2.20 -0.93
C ARG A 156 -16.43 -1.58 -0.77
N ILE A 157 -15.42 -2.25 -1.31
CA ILE A 157 -14.02 -1.83 -1.32
C ILE A 157 -13.51 -1.88 -2.76
N ASP A 158 -13.22 -0.72 -3.34
CA ASP A 158 -12.61 -0.59 -4.66
C ASP A 158 -11.11 -0.32 -4.52
N ILE A 159 -10.27 -1.07 -5.23
CA ILE A 159 -8.82 -0.88 -5.29
C ILE A 159 -8.45 -0.55 -6.73
N LEU A 160 -8.07 0.70 -6.99
CA LEU A 160 -7.51 1.15 -8.26
C LEU A 160 -5.99 1.16 -8.17
N PHE A 161 -5.34 0.23 -8.85
CA PHE A 161 -3.89 0.12 -8.93
C PHE A 161 -3.39 0.54 -10.31
N GLY A 162 -2.63 1.64 -10.36
CA GLY A 162 -2.07 2.17 -11.59
C GLY A 162 -0.57 1.97 -11.70
N VAL A 163 -0.11 1.46 -12.84
CA VAL A 163 1.32 1.43 -13.18
C VAL A 163 1.54 1.85 -14.64
N ARG A 164 2.81 1.89 -15.07
CA ARG A 164 3.16 2.37 -16.41
C ARG A 164 2.84 1.31 -17.47
N SER A 165 3.38 0.11 -17.32
CA SER A 165 3.27 -0.99 -18.27
C SER A 165 3.17 -2.33 -17.53
N GLU A 166 2.97 -3.41 -18.28
CA GLU A 166 2.85 -4.77 -17.76
C GLU A 166 4.07 -5.19 -16.94
N GLU A 167 5.28 -4.73 -17.30
CA GLU A 167 6.53 -5.01 -16.55
C GLU A 167 6.57 -4.38 -15.15
N ASP A 168 5.69 -3.42 -14.86
CA ASP A 168 5.61 -2.75 -13.56
C ASP A 168 4.53 -3.37 -12.65
N LEU A 169 3.79 -4.38 -13.14
CA LEU A 169 2.74 -5.07 -12.38
C LEU A 169 3.36 -6.01 -11.35
N PHE A 170 2.86 -5.95 -10.12
CA PHE A 170 3.18 -6.88 -9.04
C PHE A 170 1.93 -7.13 -8.19
N TRP A 171 1.91 -8.24 -7.43
CA TRP A 171 0.79 -8.66 -6.57
C TRP A 171 -0.56 -8.79 -7.28
N ILE A 172 -0.55 -9.17 -8.56
CA ILE A 172 -1.78 -9.35 -9.34
C ILE A 172 -2.56 -10.56 -8.83
N GLU A 173 -1.85 -11.64 -8.50
CA GLU A 173 -2.44 -12.83 -7.88
C GLU A 173 -3.13 -12.48 -6.56
N TRP A 174 -2.49 -11.64 -5.72
CA TRP A 174 -3.09 -11.20 -4.45
C TRP A 174 -4.37 -10.37 -4.67
N LEU A 175 -4.36 -9.43 -5.62
CA LEU A 175 -5.55 -8.62 -5.96
C LEU A 175 -6.70 -9.52 -6.45
N GLU A 176 -6.40 -10.46 -7.34
CA GLU A 176 -7.38 -11.39 -7.89
C GLU A 176 -7.94 -12.33 -6.82
N GLU A 177 -7.08 -12.96 -6.03
CA GLU A 177 -7.50 -13.87 -4.97
C GLU A 177 -8.32 -13.15 -3.91
N THR A 178 -7.93 -11.94 -3.52
CA THR A 178 -8.67 -11.15 -2.53
C THR A 178 -10.05 -10.79 -3.05
N SER A 179 -10.16 -10.42 -4.33
CA SER A 179 -11.45 -10.11 -4.98
C SER A 179 -12.33 -11.36 -5.14
N LYS A 180 -11.72 -12.53 -5.43
CA LYS A 180 -12.44 -13.82 -5.54
C LYS A 180 -12.94 -14.32 -4.17
N LYS A 181 -12.13 -14.16 -3.11
CA LYS A 181 -12.44 -14.63 -1.75
C LYS A 181 -13.36 -13.68 -1.00
N SER A 182 -13.27 -12.37 -1.26
CA SER A 182 -14.04 -11.35 -0.55
C SER A 182 -15.20 -10.88 -1.42
N GLY A 183 -16.44 -11.19 -1.03
CA GLY A 183 -17.63 -10.77 -1.78
C GLY A 183 -17.84 -9.26 -1.89
N ASN A 184 -16.95 -8.45 -1.31
CA ASN A 184 -17.02 -7.00 -1.24
C ASN A 184 -15.77 -6.26 -1.73
N VAL A 185 -14.73 -6.96 -2.23
CA VAL A 185 -13.49 -6.33 -2.74
C VAL A 185 -13.45 -6.41 -4.27
N PHE A 186 -13.18 -5.28 -4.91
CA PHE A 186 -13.14 -5.13 -6.36
C PHE A 186 -11.83 -4.47 -6.79
N SER A 187 -11.04 -5.18 -7.60
CA SER A 187 -9.75 -4.68 -8.09
C SER A 187 -9.87 -4.12 -9.51
N HIS A 188 -9.22 -2.99 -9.73
CA HIS A 188 -9.17 -2.27 -11.00
C HIS A 188 -7.71 -1.96 -11.32
N ILE A 189 -7.17 -2.53 -12.40
CA ILE A 189 -5.78 -2.31 -12.81
C ILE A 189 -5.75 -1.36 -14.00
N ALA A 190 -4.95 -0.30 -13.90
CA ALA A 190 -4.79 0.71 -14.93
C ALA A 190 -3.33 0.78 -15.44
N LEU A 191 -3.16 0.70 -16.75
CA LEU A 191 -1.86 0.92 -17.41
C LEU A 191 -1.87 2.22 -18.20
N SER A 192 -0.95 3.12 -17.89
CA SER A 192 -0.81 4.39 -18.64
C SER A 192 -0.13 4.22 -20.00
N GLN A 193 0.66 3.17 -20.17
CA GLN A 193 1.35 2.78 -21.41
C GLN A 193 1.29 1.25 -21.60
N GLY A 194 0.10 0.66 -21.37
CA GLY A 194 -0.11 -0.77 -21.59
C GLY A 194 -0.05 -1.14 -23.08
N SER A 195 0.43 -2.35 -23.37
CA SER A 195 0.49 -2.89 -24.73
C SER A 195 -0.89 -2.90 -25.42
N PRO A 196 -0.97 -3.06 -26.75
CA PRO A 196 -2.26 -3.17 -27.45
C PRO A 196 -3.16 -4.31 -26.98
N SER A 197 -2.60 -5.39 -26.42
CA SER A 197 -3.35 -6.53 -25.89
C SER A 197 -3.89 -6.32 -24.47
N TRP A 198 -3.52 -5.24 -23.78
CA TRP A 198 -4.05 -4.94 -22.45
C TRP A 198 -5.56 -4.71 -22.47
N THR A 199 -6.29 -5.49 -21.69
CA THR A 199 -7.77 -5.47 -21.60
C THR A 199 -8.31 -4.76 -20.37
N GLY A 200 -7.43 -4.41 -19.41
CA GLY A 200 -7.81 -3.64 -18.22
C GLY A 200 -7.96 -2.15 -18.53
N HIS A 201 -8.03 -1.33 -17.48
CA HIS A 201 -8.17 0.12 -17.64
C HIS A 201 -6.93 0.72 -18.31
N ARG A 202 -7.14 1.74 -19.14
CA ARG A 202 -6.07 2.48 -19.83
C ARG A 202 -6.02 3.92 -19.36
N GLY A 203 -4.81 4.45 -19.18
CA GLY A 203 -4.57 5.81 -18.73
C GLY A 203 -4.08 5.88 -17.28
N ARG A 204 -3.99 7.11 -16.75
CA ARG A 204 -3.56 7.35 -15.37
C ARG A 204 -4.72 7.14 -14.40
N VAL A 205 -4.43 6.89 -13.13
CA VAL A 205 -5.48 6.63 -12.12
C VAL A 205 -6.47 7.79 -11.98
N GLN A 206 -6.04 9.04 -12.20
CA GLN A 206 -6.91 10.21 -12.15
C GLN A 206 -8.00 10.18 -13.23
N THR A 207 -7.71 9.61 -14.41
CA THR A 207 -8.67 9.49 -15.51
C THR A 207 -9.56 8.26 -15.36
N VAL A 208 -9.06 7.22 -14.66
CA VAL A 208 -9.77 5.94 -14.46
C VAL A 208 -10.68 5.98 -13.23
N ALA A 209 -10.29 6.66 -12.15
CA ALA A 209 -11.08 6.69 -10.92
C ALA A 209 -12.53 7.15 -11.12
N PRO A 210 -12.83 8.22 -11.90
CA PRO A 210 -14.21 8.60 -12.19
C PRO A 210 -14.99 7.50 -12.93
N GLN A 211 -14.36 6.68 -13.75
CA GLN A 211 -15.01 5.57 -14.45
C GLN A 211 -15.38 4.45 -13.48
N VAL A 212 -14.45 4.10 -12.58
CA VAL A 212 -14.64 3.09 -11.53
C VAL A 212 -15.83 3.43 -10.63
N VAL A 213 -15.99 4.71 -10.27
CA VAL A 213 -17.07 5.18 -9.39
C VAL A 213 -18.26 5.80 -10.13
N GLN A 214 -18.32 5.67 -11.47
CA GLN A 214 -19.40 6.22 -12.30
C GLN A 214 -19.64 7.73 -12.09
N ASN A 215 -18.55 8.50 -11.95
CA ASN A 215 -18.52 9.94 -11.66
C ASN A 215 -19.14 10.34 -10.32
N ASP A 216 -19.46 9.40 -9.43
CA ASP A 216 -19.99 9.69 -8.11
C ASP A 216 -19.02 9.29 -6.99
N PHE A 217 -18.37 10.28 -6.40
CA PHE A 217 -17.51 10.10 -5.23
C PHE A 217 -18.25 10.25 -3.89
N THR A 218 -19.56 10.50 -3.91
CA THR A 218 -20.38 10.72 -2.72
C THR A 218 -20.37 9.48 -1.83
N GLY A 219 -20.23 9.71 -0.51
CA GLY A 219 -20.20 8.63 0.48
C GLY A 219 -18.97 7.72 0.42
N LYS A 220 -17.93 8.05 -0.37
CA LYS A 220 -16.72 7.21 -0.52
C LYS A 220 -15.57 7.76 0.30
N SER A 221 -15.08 6.96 1.25
CA SER A 221 -13.81 7.29 1.93
C SER A 221 -12.66 6.94 0.99
N ARG A 222 -11.85 7.96 0.66
CA ARG A 222 -10.80 7.87 -0.36
C ARG A 222 -9.43 7.81 0.31
N TYR A 223 -8.62 6.83 -0.09
CA TYR A 223 -7.25 6.66 0.35
C TYR A 223 -6.36 6.68 -0.89
N VAL A 224 -5.36 7.55 -0.92
CA VAL A 224 -4.53 7.79 -2.10
C VAL A 224 -3.06 7.67 -1.70
N CYS A 225 -2.28 6.86 -2.40
CA CYS A 225 -0.85 6.66 -2.10
C CYS A 225 -0.06 6.28 -3.36
N GLY A 226 1.12 6.87 -3.56
CA GLY A 226 1.98 6.54 -4.69
C GLY A 226 2.83 7.73 -5.14
N ASN A 227 3.04 7.86 -6.44
CA ASN A 227 3.85 8.93 -7.03
C ASN A 227 3.32 10.32 -6.60
N PRO A 228 4.20 11.25 -6.19
CA PRO A 228 3.80 12.62 -5.84
C PRO A 228 2.91 13.30 -6.88
N ASP A 229 3.22 13.19 -8.18
CA ASP A 229 2.44 13.75 -9.29
C ASP A 229 1.00 13.20 -9.38
N MET A 230 0.73 12.10 -8.70
CA MET A 230 -0.60 11.52 -8.59
C MET A 230 -1.38 12.04 -7.38
N THR A 231 -0.68 12.34 -6.29
CA THR A 231 -1.28 12.71 -5.00
C THR A 231 -1.50 14.21 -4.80
N THR A 232 -0.85 15.05 -5.60
CA THR A 232 -0.97 16.52 -5.60
C THR A 232 -1.98 17.00 -6.62
#